data_AF-A0A133Y5I0-F1
#
_entry.id   AF-A0A133Y5I0-F1
#
_cell.length_a   1.000
_cell.length_b   1.000
_cell.length_c   1.000
_cell.angle_alpha   90.00
_cell.angle_beta   90.00
_cell.angle_gamma   90.00
#
_symmetry.space_group_name_H-M   'P 1'
#
loop_
_entity.id
_entity.type
_entity.pdbx_description
1 polymer ?
#
loop_
_entity_poly.entity_id
_entity_poly.type
_entity_poly.pdbx_seq_one_letter_code
_entity_poly.pdbx_strand_id
1 'polypeptide(L)'
;MKFNARNNYLLAGCVLVLAVLCFLSVYRPLRFEKERAMREMVVKQYLVKIRVAEEAYKTAHATYTGSLDTLVKVGLLADSLKYIPFSDNKPFALAVSSAIGKSGRHVPLMECSAGYEEYLQGLDANSIAELIEKAVASGQFPGLKIGDVVAFNGNVGNWE
;
A
#
# COMPACT_ATOMS: atom_id res chain seq x y z
N MET A 1 44.86 -34.65 23.35
CA MET A 1 43.71 -33.76 23.61
C MET A 1 42.43 -34.57 23.42
N LYS A 2 41.89 -35.19 24.48
CA LYS A 2 40.67 -36.02 24.40
C LYS A 2 39.46 -35.07 24.40
N PHE A 3 38.96 -34.71 23.23
CA PHE A 3 37.63 -34.09 23.13
C PHE A 3 36.62 -35.12 23.65
N ASN A 4 36.11 -34.92 24.86
CA ASN A 4 35.10 -35.79 25.45
C ASN A 4 33.87 -35.74 24.55
N ALA A 5 33.51 -36.87 23.92
CA ALA A 5 32.42 -36.95 22.94
C ALA A 5 31.11 -36.30 23.43
N ARG A 6 30.85 -36.35 24.75
CA ARG A 6 29.74 -35.66 25.43
C ARG A 6 29.70 -34.14 25.19
N ASN A 7 30.86 -33.48 25.21
CA ASN A 7 30.97 -32.04 24.94
C ASN A 7 30.72 -31.73 23.46
N ASN A 8 31.10 -32.64 22.56
CA ASN A 8 30.84 -32.49 21.12
C ASN A 8 29.34 -32.62 20.80
N TYR A 9 28.62 -33.52 21.47
CA TYR A 9 27.16 -33.61 21.33
C TYR A 9 26.44 -32.38 21.90
N LEU A 10 26.92 -31.83 23.02
CA LEU A 10 26.38 -30.59 23.58
C LEU A 10 26.58 -29.41 22.61
N LEU A 11 27.80 -29.26 22.08
CA LEU A 11 28.12 -28.24 21.08
C LEU A 11 27.29 -28.41 19.81
N ALA A 12 27.14 -29.64 19.31
CA ALA A 12 26.30 -29.93 18.15
C ALA A 12 24.82 -29.58 18.39
N GLY A 13 24.31 -29.86 19.60
CA GLY A 13 22.97 -29.43 20.02
C GLY A 13 22.82 -27.91 20.03
N CYS A 14 23.79 -27.18 20.58
CA CYS A 14 23.79 -25.71 20.56
C CYS A 14 23.80 -25.15 19.13
N VAL A 15 24.63 -25.70 18.23
CA VAL A 15 24.67 -25.29 16.82
C VAL A 15 23.33 -25.54 16.12
N LEU A 16 22.69 -26.70 16.37
CA LEU A 16 21.39 -27.02 15.78
C LEU A 16 20.29 -26.09 16.28
N VAL A 17 20.27 -25.79 17.59
CA VAL A 17 19.33 -24.82 18.17
C VAL A 17 19.54 -23.43 17.57
N LEU A 18 20.79 -22.96 17.49
CA LEU A 18 21.11 -21.67 16.88
C LEU A 18 20.71 -21.61 15.40
N ALA A 19 20.93 -22.69 14.63
CA ALA A 19 20.52 -22.77 13.24
C ALA A 19 18.99 -22.65 13.08
N VAL A 20 18.22 -23.33 13.94
CA VAL A 20 16.75 -23.23 13.97
C VAL A 20 16.30 -21.81 14.33
N LEU A 21 16.91 -21.19 15.34
CA LEU A 21 16.58 -19.81 15.75
C LEU A 21 16.87 -18.80 14.63
N CYS A 22 18.02 -18.92 13.96
CA CYS A 22 18.36 -18.06 12.82
C CYS A 22 17.38 -18.25 11.67
N PHE A 23 17.01 -19.49 11.36
CA PHE A 23 16.04 -19.80 10.31
C PHE A 23 14.68 -19.15 10.61
N LEU A 24 14.15 -19.30 11.82
CA LEU A 24 12.87 -18.71 12.22
C LEU A 24 12.90 -17.18 12.23
N SER A 25 14.01 -16.58 12.68
CA SER A 25 14.19 -15.13 12.74
C SER A 25 14.19 -14.49 11.34
N VAL A 26 14.77 -15.15 10.34
CA VAL A 26 14.86 -14.62 8.98
C VAL A 26 13.61 -14.96 8.15
N TYR A 27 13.01 -16.12 8.37
CA TYR A 27 11.90 -16.60 7.54
C TYR A 27 10.59 -15.82 7.76
N ARG A 28 10.29 -15.42 9.01
CA ARG A 28 9.07 -14.64 9.33
C ARG A 28 8.99 -13.30 8.58
N PRO A 29 10.00 -12.40 8.67
CA PRO A 29 9.95 -11.13 7.94
C PRO A 29 9.94 -11.34 6.41
N LEU A 30 10.66 -12.33 5.89
CA LEU A 30 10.67 -12.64 4.46
C LEU A 30 9.29 -13.03 3.92
N ARG A 31 8.50 -13.80 4.68
CA ARG A 31 7.16 -14.19 4.24
C ARG A 31 6.23 -12.98 4.20
N PHE A 32 6.25 -12.15 5.24
CA PHE A 32 5.44 -10.93 5.30
C PHE A 32 5.77 -9.99 4.14
N GLU A 33 7.06 -9.77 3.88
CA GLU A 33 7.54 -8.92 2.78
C GLU A 33 7.08 -9.43 1.40
N LYS A 34 7.12 -10.75 1.18
CA LYS A 34 6.62 -11.36 -0.07
C LYS A 34 5.12 -11.16 -0.24
N GLU A 35 4.33 -11.43 0.80
CA GLU A 35 2.88 -11.26 0.75
C GLU A 35 2.49 -9.79 0.58
N ARG A 36 3.16 -8.87 1.30
CA ARG A 36 3.00 -7.42 1.13
C ARG A 36 3.28 -6.99 -0.30
N ALA A 37 4.43 -7.35 -0.86
CA ALA A 37 4.81 -6.95 -2.22
C ALA A 37 3.79 -7.43 -3.26
N MET A 38 3.27 -8.65 -3.12
CA MET A 38 2.21 -9.17 -3.99
C MET A 38 0.92 -8.35 -3.86
N ARG A 39 0.46 -8.09 -2.63
CA ARG A 39 -0.78 -7.34 -2.42
C ARG A 39 -0.65 -5.90 -2.91
N GLU A 40 0.48 -5.25 -2.63
CA GLU A 40 0.76 -3.90 -3.12
C GLU A 40 0.77 -3.82 -4.64
N MET A 41 1.32 -4.82 -5.33
CA MET A 41 1.31 -4.84 -6.80
C MET A 41 -0.13 -4.80 -7.34
N VAL A 42 -1.06 -5.56 -6.76
CA VAL A 42 -2.47 -5.58 -7.17
C VAL A 42 -3.16 -4.26 -6.82
N VAL A 43 -2.94 -3.73 -5.62
CA VAL A 43 -3.52 -2.44 -5.18
C VAL A 43 -3.04 -1.30 -6.07
N LYS A 44 -1.73 -1.24 -6.39
CA LYS A 44 -1.15 -0.25 -7.31
C LYS A 44 -1.82 -0.30 -8.68
N GLN A 45 -2.07 -1.49 -9.23
CA GLN A 45 -2.79 -1.64 -10.50
C GLN A 45 -4.21 -1.07 -10.43
N TYR A 46 -4.92 -1.25 -9.32
CA TYR A 46 -6.28 -0.70 -9.15
C TYR A 46 -6.25 0.83 -9.03
N LEU A 47 -5.33 1.38 -8.25
CA LEU A 47 -5.12 2.83 -8.15
C LEU A 47 -4.79 3.43 -9.53
N VAL A 48 -3.93 2.80 -10.33
CA VAL A 48 -3.65 3.28 -11.70
C VAL A 48 -4.90 3.26 -12.59
N LYS A 49 -5.78 2.25 -12.46
CA LYS A 49 -7.05 2.23 -13.21
C LYS A 49 -8.00 3.36 -12.77
N ILE A 50 -8.06 3.64 -11.46
CA ILE A 50 -8.84 4.76 -10.92
C ILE A 50 -8.27 6.09 -11.43
N ARG A 51 -6.94 6.26 -11.46
CA ARG A 51 -6.27 7.44 -12.03
C ARG A 51 -6.72 7.70 -13.46
N VAL A 52 -6.66 6.68 -14.32
CA VAL A 52 -7.06 6.79 -15.73
C VAL A 52 -8.53 7.15 -15.86
N ALA A 53 -9.40 6.57 -15.04
CA ALA A 53 -10.83 6.88 -15.03
C ALA A 53 -11.10 8.34 -14.60
N GLU A 54 -10.43 8.83 -13.55
CA GLU A 54 -10.52 10.22 -13.10
C GLU A 54 -9.98 11.20 -14.14
N GLU A 55 -8.89 10.88 -14.83
CA GLU A 55 -8.34 11.71 -15.90
C GLU A 55 -9.28 11.80 -17.11
N ALA A 56 -9.91 10.68 -17.48
CA ALA A 56 -10.95 10.67 -18.51
C ALA A 56 -12.17 11.51 -18.07
N TYR A 57 -12.60 11.39 -16.82
CA TYR A 57 -13.69 12.18 -16.26
C TYR A 57 -13.37 13.68 -16.29
N LYS A 58 -12.18 14.07 -15.84
CA LYS A 58 -11.69 15.45 -15.89
C LYS A 58 -11.60 16.00 -17.30
N THR A 59 -11.26 15.18 -18.29
CA THR A 59 -11.21 15.62 -19.69
C THR A 59 -12.61 16.02 -20.19
N ALA A 60 -13.65 15.30 -19.78
CA ALA A 60 -15.03 15.59 -20.17
C ALA A 60 -15.70 16.70 -19.33
N HIS A 61 -15.37 16.79 -18.04
CA HIS A 61 -16.07 17.65 -17.07
C HIS A 61 -15.24 18.81 -16.52
N ALA A 62 -13.97 18.94 -16.92
CA ALA A 62 -12.99 19.91 -16.42
C ALA A 62 -12.68 19.84 -14.90
N THR A 63 -13.21 18.84 -14.18
CA THR A 63 -12.97 18.57 -12.76
C THR A 63 -12.95 17.06 -12.49
N TYR A 64 -12.36 16.65 -11.38
CA TYR A 64 -12.47 15.27 -10.86
C TYR A 64 -13.78 15.06 -10.12
N THR A 65 -14.15 13.79 -9.90
CA THR A 65 -15.31 13.43 -9.08
C THR A 65 -14.85 12.92 -7.71
N GLY A 66 -15.59 13.26 -6.66
CA GLY A 66 -15.35 12.75 -5.30
C GLY A 66 -15.98 11.36 -5.04
N SER A 67 -16.46 10.68 -6.08
CA SER A 67 -17.24 9.45 -5.93
C SER A 67 -16.88 8.43 -7.00
N LEU A 68 -16.36 7.28 -6.55
CA LEU A 68 -16.07 6.13 -7.41
C LEU A 68 -17.35 5.57 -8.07
N ASP A 69 -18.51 5.67 -7.40
CA ASP A 69 -19.79 5.28 -8.00
C ASP A 69 -20.15 6.15 -9.20
N THR A 70 -19.74 7.42 -9.21
CA THR A 70 -19.95 8.29 -10.37
C THR A 70 -19.14 7.78 -11.56
N LEU A 71 -17.87 7.42 -11.36
CA LEU A 71 -17.03 6.83 -12.40
C LEU A 71 -17.62 5.54 -12.96
N VAL A 72 -18.21 4.70 -12.10
CA VAL A 72 -18.90 3.47 -12.53
C VAL A 72 -20.16 3.78 -13.32
N LYS A 73 -21.00 4.71 -12.85
CA LYS A 73 -22.24 5.11 -13.52
C LYS A 73 -22.00 5.67 -14.92
N VAL A 74 -20.91 6.40 -15.12
CA VAL A 74 -20.53 6.93 -16.44
C VAL A 74 -19.73 5.94 -17.29
N GLY A 75 -19.47 4.72 -16.79
CA GLY A 75 -18.79 3.66 -17.52
C GLY A 75 -17.27 3.82 -17.65
N LEU A 76 -16.65 4.69 -16.85
CA LEU A 76 -15.20 4.91 -16.85
C LEU A 76 -14.45 3.93 -15.93
N LEU A 77 -15.13 3.36 -14.94
CA LEU A 77 -14.56 2.41 -13.99
C LEU A 77 -15.47 1.17 -13.89
N ALA A 78 -14.88 -0.02 -13.83
CA ALA A 78 -15.66 -1.22 -13.53
C ALA A 78 -16.06 -1.26 -12.05
N ASP A 79 -17.26 -1.75 -11.75
CA ASP A 79 -17.82 -1.76 -10.38
C ASP A 79 -16.90 -2.46 -9.35
N SER A 80 -16.25 -3.55 -9.75
CA SER A 80 -15.33 -4.30 -8.91
C SER A 80 -14.03 -3.56 -8.56
N LEU A 81 -13.68 -2.50 -9.30
CA LEU A 81 -12.44 -1.74 -9.07
C LEU A 81 -12.59 -0.67 -7.99
N LYS A 82 -13.82 -0.43 -7.49
CA LYS A 82 -14.06 0.51 -6.39
C LYS A 82 -13.50 0.02 -5.05
N TYR A 83 -13.32 -1.29 -4.92
CA TYR A 83 -12.97 -1.95 -3.67
C TYR A 83 -11.48 -2.28 -3.60
N ILE A 84 -10.90 -2.05 -2.44
CA ILE A 84 -9.51 -2.36 -2.13
C ILE A 84 -9.37 -3.90 -2.13
N PRO A 85 -8.46 -4.48 -2.93
CA PRO A 85 -8.16 -5.90 -2.87
C PRO A 85 -7.78 -6.35 -1.44
N PHE A 86 -8.24 -7.53 -1.03
CA PHE A 86 -7.91 -8.16 0.27
C PHE A 86 -8.46 -7.45 1.52
N SER A 87 -9.46 -6.57 1.37
CA SER A 87 -9.92 -5.68 2.44
C SER A 87 -11.35 -5.95 2.95
N ASP A 88 -11.96 -7.08 2.58
CA ASP A 88 -13.38 -7.37 2.86
C ASP A 88 -14.34 -6.29 2.29
N ASN A 89 -14.17 -5.98 1.00
CA ASN A 89 -14.97 -5.00 0.25
C ASN A 89 -14.93 -3.57 0.79
N LYS A 90 -13.85 -3.14 1.45
CA LYS A 90 -13.66 -1.72 1.76
C LYS A 90 -13.40 -0.94 0.47
N PRO A 91 -14.07 0.20 0.23
CA PRO A 91 -13.81 1.02 -0.94
C PRO A 91 -12.51 1.80 -0.79
N PHE A 92 -11.89 2.17 -1.91
CA PHE A 92 -10.80 3.15 -1.89
C PHE A 92 -11.31 4.51 -1.36
N ALA A 93 -10.48 5.19 -0.59
CA ALA A 93 -10.78 6.55 -0.15
C ALA A 93 -10.46 7.53 -1.28
N LEU A 94 -11.47 8.23 -1.80
CA LEU A 94 -11.32 9.22 -2.86
C LEU A 94 -11.71 10.61 -2.35
N ALA A 95 -10.85 11.58 -2.58
CA ALA A 95 -11.04 12.98 -2.20
C ALA A 95 -10.71 13.90 -3.39
N VAL A 96 -11.42 15.01 -3.50
CA VAL A 96 -11.20 16.02 -4.55
C VAL A 96 -11.15 17.40 -3.92
N SER A 97 -10.26 18.23 -4.43
CA SER A 97 -10.13 19.63 -4.03
C SER A 97 -9.75 20.51 -5.23
N SER A 98 -9.55 21.80 -4.99
CA SER A 98 -9.00 22.72 -5.99
C SER A 98 -7.92 23.60 -5.36
N ALA A 99 -6.82 23.79 -6.08
CA ALA A 99 -5.77 24.73 -5.73
C ALA A 99 -5.69 25.86 -6.78
N ILE A 100 -5.14 27.00 -6.36
CA ILE A 100 -4.84 28.11 -7.28
C ILE A 100 -3.45 27.86 -7.89
N GLY A 101 -3.39 27.65 -9.19
CA GLY A 101 -2.13 27.47 -9.92
C GLY A 101 -1.35 28.79 -10.02
N LYS A 102 -0.08 28.69 -10.45
CA LYS A 102 0.82 29.85 -10.63
C LYS A 102 0.27 30.94 -11.55
N SER A 103 -0.64 30.58 -12.46
CA SER A 103 -1.30 31.50 -13.39
C SER A 103 -2.61 32.09 -12.85
N GLY A 104 -2.96 31.88 -11.58
CA GLY A 104 -4.24 32.28 -10.99
C GLY A 104 -5.44 31.40 -11.38
N ARG A 105 -5.22 30.35 -12.19
CA ARG A 105 -6.29 29.43 -12.62
C ARG A 105 -6.58 28.39 -11.54
N HIS A 106 -7.85 28.04 -11.35
CA HIS A 106 -8.25 26.89 -10.55
C HIS A 106 -7.75 25.58 -11.19
N VAL A 107 -6.96 24.82 -10.43
CA VAL A 107 -6.46 23.50 -10.79
C VAL A 107 -7.22 22.48 -9.94
N PRO A 108 -8.02 21.58 -10.55
CA PRO A 108 -8.64 20.49 -9.81
C PRO A 108 -7.58 19.48 -9.38
N LEU A 109 -7.72 18.95 -8.17
CA LEU A 109 -6.83 17.99 -7.54
C LEU A 109 -7.63 16.76 -7.07
N MET A 110 -7.00 15.58 -7.06
CA MET A 110 -7.58 14.37 -6.49
C MET A 110 -6.59 13.63 -5.60
N GLU A 111 -7.12 13.08 -4.51
CA GLU A 111 -6.65 12.08 -3.56
C GLU A 111 -7.24 10.69 -3.79
N CYS A 112 -6.52 9.61 -4.13
CA CYS A 112 -7.09 8.26 -3.98
C CYS A 112 -6.15 7.32 -3.24
N SER A 113 -6.63 6.65 -2.19
CA SER A 113 -5.76 5.92 -1.26
C SER A 113 -6.36 4.63 -0.69
N ALA A 114 -5.46 3.77 -0.24
CA ALA A 114 -5.70 2.55 0.53
C ALA A 114 -4.62 2.40 1.62
N GLY A 115 -5.03 2.19 2.87
CA GLY A 115 -4.14 2.07 4.01
C GLY A 115 -3.55 0.66 4.19
N TYR A 116 -2.37 0.57 4.82
CA TYR A 116 -1.71 -0.72 5.10
C TYR A 116 -2.64 -1.68 5.85
N GLU A 117 -3.41 -1.21 6.84
CA GLU A 117 -4.33 -2.05 7.61
C GLU A 117 -5.42 -2.71 6.75
N GLU A 118 -5.81 -2.05 5.66
CA GLU A 118 -6.92 -2.47 4.82
C GLU A 118 -6.48 -3.59 3.88
N TYR A 119 -5.44 -3.35 3.07
CA TYR A 119 -5.03 -4.33 2.07
C TYR A 119 -4.06 -5.38 2.62
N LEU A 120 -3.44 -5.19 3.79
CA LEU A 120 -2.62 -6.21 4.47
C LEU A 120 -3.41 -6.97 5.54
N GLN A 121 -4.73 -6.79 5.62
CA GLN A 121 -5.58 -7.51 6.55
C GLN A 121 -5.34 -9.03 6.52
N GLY A 122 -5.21 -9.63 7.70
CA GLY A 122 -4.94 -11.07 7.86
C GLY A 122 -3.47 -11.46 7.76
N LEU A 123 -2.55 -10.52 7.52
CA LEU A 123 -1.12 -10.74 7.71
C LEU A 123 -0.71 -10.49 9.17
N ASP A 124 0.60 -10.59 9.46
CA ASP A 124 1.15 -10.36 10.80
C ASP A 124 0.88 -8.93 11.29
N ALA A 125 0.04 -8.80 12.32
CA ALA A 125 -0.42 -7.50 12.81
C ALA A 125 0.70 -6.62 13.38
N ASN A 126 1.71 -7.22 14.01
CA ASN A 126 2.86 -6.47 14.53
C ASN A 126 3.68 -5.86 13.38
N SER A 127 3.92 -6.64 12.33
CA SER A 127 4.60 -6.17 11.13
C SER A 127 3.82 -5.04 10.44
N ILE A 128 2.49 -5.13 10.38
CA ILE A 128 1.63 -4.06 9.84
C ILE A 128 1.77 -2.78 10.69
N ALA A 129 1.68 -2.90 12.02
CA ALA A 129 1.82 -1.76 12.93
C ALA A 129 3.19 -1.09 12.79
N GLU A 130 4.27 -1.87 12.67
CA GLU A 130 5.63 -1.34 12.45
C GLU A 130 5.73 -0.54 11.13
N LEU A 131 5.08 -1.01 10.04
CA LEU A 131 5.04 -0.26 8.79
C LEU A 131 4.29 1.06 8.90
N ILE A 132 3.16 1.05 9.60
CA ILE A 132 2.36 2.26 9.82
C ILE A 132 3.16 3.26 10.64
N GLU A 133 3.75 2.81 11.75
CA GLU A 133 4.58 3.66 12.62
C GLU A 133 5.74 4.26 11.83
N LYS A 134 6.45 3.45 11.04
CA LYS A 134 7.56 3.93 10.21
C LYS A 134 7.13 4.96 9.16
N ALA A 135 5.99 4.74 8.50
CA ALA A 135 5.46 5.68 7.52
C ALA A 135 5.08 7.01 8.18
N VAL A 136 4.32 6.95 9.27
CA VAL A 136 3.89 8.14 10.04
C VAL A 136 5.10 8.90 10.59
N ALA A 137 6.06 8.21 11.18
CA ALA A 137 7.30 8.82 11.69
C ALA A 137 8.14 9.50 10.59
N SER A 138 8.00 9.04 9.34
CA SER A 138 8.66 9.63 8.17
C SER A 138 7.81 10.71 7.48
N GLY A 139 6.64 11.07 8.03
CA GLY A 139 5.71 12.01 7.41
C GLY A 139 5.07 11.48 6.12
N GLN A 140 5.11 10.17 5.89
CA GLN A 140 4.56 9.51 4.71
C GLN A 140 3.15 8.99 5.01
N PHE A 141 2.35 8.84 3.95
CA PHE A 141 1.05 8.19 4.05
C PHE A 141 1.22 6.70 4.41
N PRO A 142 0.51 6.16 5.41
CA PRO A 142 0.62 4.76 5.85
C PRO A 142 -0.14 3.81 4.91
N GLY A 143 0.29 3.74 3.65
CA GLY A 143 -0.27 2.87 2.63
C GLY A 143 0.10 3.33 1.23
N LEU A 144 -0.79 3.05 0.27
CA LEU A 144 -0.64 3.45 -1.12
C LEU A 144 -1.62 4.57 -1.46
N LYS A 145 -1.12 5.61 -2.13
CA LYS A 145 -1.97 6.69 -2.64
C LYS A 145 -1.48 7.21 -3.98
N ILE A 146 -2.43 7.72 -4.78
CA ILE A 146 -2.18 8.52 -5.98
C ILE A 146 -2.75 9.91 -5.78
N GLY A 147 -2.07 10.89 -6.37
CA GLY A 147 -2.49 12.28 -6.26
C GLY A 147 -2.26 12.88 -4.89
N ASP A 148 -2.72 14.12 -4.74
CA ASP A 148 -2.59 14.93 -3.54
C ASP A 148 -3.63 16.05 -3.60
N VAL A 149 -4.43 16.20 -2.55
CA VAL A 149 -5.49 17.23 -2.44
C VAL A 149 -4.98 18.59 -1.98
N VAL A 150 -3.69 18.71 -1.65
CA VAL A 150 -3.05 19.95 -1.21
C VAL A 150 -2.29 20.60 -2.37
N ALA A 151 -1.50 19.82 -3.12
CA ALA A 151 -0.66 20.33 -4.19
C ALA A 151 -0.74 19.48 -5.45
N PHE A 152 -0.72 20.11 -6.62
CA PHE A 152 -0.68 19.38 -7.88
C PHE A 152 0.65 18.64 -8.04
N ASN A 153 0.60 17.31 -7.99
CA ASN A 153 1.75 16.42 -8.21
C ASN A 153 1.65 15.63 -9.52
N GLY A 154 0.68 15.93 -10.39
CA GLY A 154 0.45 15.14 -11.61
C GLY A 154 -0.25 13.81 -11.37
N ASN A 155 -0.99 13.65 -10.27
CA ASN A 155 -1.66 12.41 -9.88
C ASN A 155 -0.70 11.20 -9.73
N VAL A 156 0.58 11.45 -9.44
CA VAL A 156 1.58 10.38 -9.27
C VAL A 156 1.30 9.55 -8.01
N GLY A 157 1.71 8.29 -8.05
CA GLY A 157 1.67 7.40 -6.90
C GLY A 157 2.81 7.69 -5.92
N ASN A 158 2.62 7.43 -4.63
CA ASN A 158 3.70 7.53 -3.63
C ASN A 158 4.78 6.42 -3.74
N TRP A 159 4.76 5.64 -4.82
CA TRP A 159 5.71 4.59 -5.15
C TRP A 159 6.43 4.82 -6.49
N GLU A 160 6.07 5.87 -7.23
CA GLU A 160 6.67 6.27 -8.51
C GLU A 160 7.84 7.24 -8.25
#